data_AF-A0AAW5CYL5-F1
#
_entry.id   AF-A0AAW5CYL5-F1
#
_cell.length_a   1.000
_cell.length_b   1.000
_cell.length_c   1.000
_cell.angle_alpha   90.00
_cell.angle_beta   90.00
_cell.angle_gamma   90.00
#
_symmetry.space_group_name_H-M   'P 1'
#
loop_
_entity.id
_entity.type
_entity.pdbx_description
1 polymer ?
#
loop_
_entity_poly.entity_id
_entity_poly.type
_entity_poly.pdbx_seq_one_letter_code
_entity_poly.pdbx_strand_id
1 'polypeptide(L)'
;MENVTTLALTKAKQLLPNLLTPIGTLILPFIPNGVLANYSEGKMTMASLKNNEAMFDKLLVELDKRMEEESKKIIKQEDPFNSIQIQEQINLVKKYTRYINTLKKSLKYIDIEDVVRKEEEDEDTSPSWFDMFRDIATRMNEDWREDLLARCAALEDVSPGSISLRTLWNIGLLETQMFHAFALFLDSSIDLDGYPVIALDQDDLTLNIESTEGKFHGVLIHMISGLMDWGLVQHGDFVLPSDEPIEMTTKDKKAELINLRQKTGATTLMRFSGYHCTDLGLDLYRLYDPRHNHISDLSFQALLDILKDTDNVQVNVT
;
A
#
# COMPACT_ATOMS: atom_id res chain seq x y z
N MET A 1 25.76 -22.29 -37.10
CA MET A 1 25.24 -22.11 -35.74
C MET A 1 25.81 -20.80 -35.20
N GLU A 2 25.19 -19.70 -35.64
CA GLU A 2 25.49 -18.38 -35.09
C GLU A 2 24.61 -18.15 -33.86
N ASN A 3 25.25 -17.62 -32.82
CA ASN A 3 24.81 -17.55 -31.44
C ASN A 3 23.46 -16.83 -31.26
N VAL A 4 22.46 -17.56 -30.76
CA VAL A 4 21.16 -17.07 -30.28
C VAL A 4 21.34 -16.01 -29.17
N THR A 5 22.44 -16.05 -28.43
CA THR A 5 22.86 -15.05 -27.43
C THR A 5 23.20 -13.68 -28.03
N THR A 6 23.76 -13.62 -29.24
CA THR A 6 24.06 -12.34 -29.92
C THR A 6 22.81 -11.67 -30.48
N LEU A 7 21.81 -12.45 -30.92
CA LEU A 7 20.55 -11.92 -31.44
C LEU A 7 19.66 -11.36 -30.31
N ALA A 8 19.67 -12.01 -29.13
CA ALA A 8 19.00 -11.53 -27.93
C ALA A 8 19.66 -10.26 -27.35
N LEU A 9 21.01 -10.20 -27.33
CA LEU A 9 21.75 -9.00 -26.92
C LEU A 9 21.52 -7.80 -27.87
N THR A 10 21.34 -8.09 -29.17
CA THR A 10 21.08 -7.06 -30.19
C THR A 10 19.64 -6.55 -30.10
N LYS A 11 18.66 -7.40 -29.76
CA LYS A 11 17.27 -7.00 -29.48
C LYS A 11 17.12 -6.26 -28.14
N ALA A 12 17.83 -6.66 -27.09
CA ALA A 12 17.88 -5.93 -25.82
C ALA A 12 18.53 -4.55 -25.96
N LYS A 13 19.63 -4.45 -26.74
CA LYS A 13 20.24 -3.17 -27.13
C LYS A 13 19.37 -2.30 -28.04
N GLN A 14 18.33 -2.84 -28.68
CA GLN A 14 17.39 -2.07 -29.51
C GLN A 14 16.16 -1.58 -28.72
N LEU A 15 15.85 -2.16 -27.55
CA LEU A 15 14.71 -1.76 -26.71
C LEU A 15 15.10 -0.80 -25.56
N LEU A 16 16.32 -0.92 -25.02
CA LEU A 16 16.90 0.02 -24.03
C LEU A 16 17.02 1.49 -24.49
N PRO A 17 17.34 1.81 -25.77
CA PRO A 17 17.57 3.19 -26.19
C PRO A 17 16.30 4.04 -26.21
N ASN A 18 15.11 3.47 -26.36
CA ASN A 18 13.89 4.27 -26.55
C ASN A 18 13.22 4.71 -25.24
N LEU A 19 13.52 4.07 -24.11
CA LEU A 19 13.05 4.47 -22.78
C LEU A 19 14.09 5.30 -22.01
N LEU A 20 15.37 5.26 -22.42
CA LEU A 20 16.49 5.78 -21.63
C LEU A 20 17.52 6.59 -22.45
N THR A 21 17.23 7.10 -23.65
CA THR A 21 18.28 7.79 -24.43
C THR A 21 18.92 9.01 -23.73
N PRO A 22 18.16 9.83 -22.97
CA PRO A 22 18.75 10.87 -22.11
C PRO A 22 19.12 10.38 -20.69
N ILE A 23 18.57 9.23 -20.26
CA ILE A 23 18.63 8.73 -18.87
C ILE A 23 19.77 7.70 -18.68
N GLY A 24 20.12 6.97 -19.74
CA GLY A 24 21.12 5.92 -19.77
C GLY A 24 22.55 6.41 -19.70
N THR A 25 22.79 7.71 -19.77
CA THR A 25 24.08 8.32 -19.42
C THR A 25 24.17 8.70 -17.94
N LEU A 26 23.04 8.87 -17.25
CA LEU A 26 22.99 9.41 -15.89
C LEU A 26 22.80 8.36 -14.79
N ILE A 27 22.17 7.21 -15.08
CA ILE A 27 21.86 6.19 -14.05
C ILE A 27 22.65 4.88 -14.29
N LEU A 28 22.92 4.56 -15.55
CA LEU A 28 23.55 3.33 -16.02
C LEU A 28 25.01 3.12 -15.53
N PRO A 29 25.84 4.16 -15.33
CA PRO A 29 27.16 3.99 -14.72
C PRO A 29 27.13 3.56 -13.25
N PHE A 30 26.00 3.75 -12.58
CA PHE A 30 25.87 3.64 -11.13
C PHE A 30 25.18 2.36 -10.67
N ILE A 31 24.50 1.66 -11.57
CA ILE A 31 23.95 0.34 -11.27
C ILE A 31 25.04 -0.71 -11.53
N PRO A 32 25.47 -1.50 -10.52
CA PRO A 32 26.41 -2.59 -10.72
C PRO A 32 25.92 -3.54 -11.81
N ASN A 33 26.80 -3.91 -12.74
CA ASN A 33 26.45 -4.66 -13.96
C ASN A 33 25.66 -5.96 -13.69
N GLY A 34 25.89 -6.63 -12.55
CA GLY A 34 25.15 -7.83 -12.15
C GLY A 34 23.71 -7.55 -11.72
N VAL A 35 23.46 -6.38 -11.10
CA VAL A 35 22.13 -5.93 -10.67
C VAL A 35 21.31 -5.43 -11.85
N LEU A 36 21.95 -4.71 -12.77
CA LEU A 36 21.34 -4.29 -14.03
C LEU A 36 20.91 -5.50 -14.87
N ALA A 37 21.76 -6.53 -14.96
CA ALA A 37 21.44 -7.77 -15.65
C ALA A 37 20.28 -8.52 -14.98
N ASN A 38 20.34 -8.75 -13.66
CA ASN A 38 19.30 -9.50 -12.94
C ASN A 38 17.96 -8.73 -12.89
N TYR A 39 17.96 -7.41 -12.76
CA TYR A 39 16.74 -6.60 -12.80
C TYR A 39 16.14 -6.52 -14.21
N SER A 40 16.97 -6.35 -15.25
CA SER A 40 16.51 -6.32 -16.65
C SER A 40 15.96 -7.66 -17.15
N GLU A 41 16.29 -8.75 -16.45
CA GLU A 41 15.80 -10.10 -16.71
C GLU A 41 14.61 -10.49 -15.81
N GLY A 42 14.12 -9.59 -14.93
CA GLY A 42 13.04 -9.88 -13.97
C GLY A 42 13.45 -10.78 -12.80
N LYS A 43 14.75 -11.03 -12.60
CA LYS A 43 15.31 -12.02 -11.67
C LYS A 43 15.76 -11.47 -10.32
N MET A 44 15.44 -10.21 -9.97
CA MET A 44 15.69 -9.69 -8.62
C MET A 44 14.40 -9.58 -7.84
N THR A 45 14.20 -10.52 -6.92
CA THR A 45 13.18 -10.42 -5.87
C THR A 45 13.59 -9.35 -4.86
N MET A 46 12.65 -8.70 -4.18
CA MET A 46 13.01 -7.72 -3.15
C MET A 46 13.75 -8.33 -1.96
N ALA A 47 13.64 -9.64 -1.71
CA ALA A 47 14.52 -10.33 -0.75
C ALA A 47 16.01 -10.26 -1.13
N SER A 48 16.33 -10.39 -2.42
CA SER A 48 17.69 -10.21 -2.91
C SER A 48 18.18 -8.75 -2.76
N LEU A 49 17.25 -7.78 -2.74
CA LEU A 49 17.51 -6.36 -2.53
C LEU A 49 17.67 -6.00 -1.04
N LYS A 50 16.98 -6.70 -0.12
CA LYS A 50 17.14 -6.53 1.34
C LYS A 50 18.57 -6.82 1.81
N ASN A 51 19.21 -7.85 1.24
CA ASN A 51 20.63 -8.14 1.45
C ASN A 51 21.59 -7.11 0.82
N ASN A 52 21.06 -6.21 -0.01
CA ASN A 52 21.78 -5.15 -0.70
C ASN A 52 21.29 -3.75 -0.26
N GLU A 53 20.69 -3.59 0.92
CA GLU A 53 20.23 -2.27 1.41
C GLU A 53 21.34 -1.21 1.38
N ALA A 54 22.57 -1.60 1.74
CA ALA A 54 23.77 -0.75 1.66
C ALA A 54 24.10 -0.27 0.23
N MET A 55 23.60 -0.95 -0.80
CA MET A 55 23.70 -0.50 -2.19
C MET A 55 22.77 0.67 -2.47
N PHE A 56 21.53 0.64 -1.95
CA PHE A 56 20.60 1.77 -2.07
C PHE A 56 21.17 3.02 -1.39
N ASP A 57 21.79 2.87 -0.22
CA ASP A 57 22.46 3.97 0.46
C ASP A 57 23.59 4.58 -0.38
N LYS A 58 24.44 3.74 -0.98
CA LYS A 58 25.51 4.21 -1.87
C LYS A 58 24.96 4.93 -3.10
N LEU A 59 23.89 4.40 -3.70
CA LEU A 59 23.23 5.03 -4.84
C LEU A 59 22.67 6.41 -4.47
N LEU A 60 21.98 6.52 -3.34
CA LEU A 60 21.41 7.79 -2.87
C LEU A 60 22.50 8.84 -2.60
N VAL A 61 23.59 8.45 -1.91
CA VAL A 61 24.74 9.34 -1.65
C VAL A 61 25.37 9.85 -2.95
N GLU A 62 25.53 8.98 -3.95
CA GLU A 62 26.12 9.39 -5.23
C GLU A 62 25.18 10.30 -6.04
N LEU A 63 23.86 10.03 -6.02
CA LEU A 63 22.85 10.89 -6.63
C LEU A 63 22.82 12.27 -5.97
N ASP A 64 22.89 12.35 -4.65
CA ASP A 64 22.93 13.61 -3.90
C ASP A 64 24.17 14.43 -4.23
N LYS A 65 25.34 13.80 -4.23
CA LYS A 65 26.60 14.43 -4.63
C LYS A 65 26.50 14.98 -6.05
N ARG A 66 25.90 14.23 -6.97
CA ARG A 66 25.75 14.68 -8.35
C ARG A 66 24.76 15.83 -8.49
N MET A 67 23.65 15.82 -7.76
CA MET A 67 22.74 16.97 -7.70
C MET A 67 23.46 18.23 -7.22
N GLU A 68 24.33 18.12 -6.22
CA GLU A 68 25.11 19.24 -5.71
C GLU A 68 26.10 19.77 -6.76
N GLU A 69 26.78 18.87 -7.47
CA GLU A 69 27.68 19.21 -8.59
C GLU A 69 26.95 19.95 -9.72
N GLU A 70 25.80 19.44 -10.18
CA GLU A 70 25.02 20.06 -11.25
C GLU A 70 24.39 21.39 -10.79
N SER A 71 23.92 21.49 -9.55
CA SER A 71 23.38 22.74 -8.99
C SER A 71 24.43 23.86 -8.95
N LYS A 72 25.69 23.51 -8.64
CA LYS A 72 26.81 24.46 -8.68
C LYS A 72 27.13 24.96 -10.10
N LYS A 73 26.78 24.19 -11.15
CA LYS A 73 26.94 24.64 -12.55
C LYS A 73 25.91 25.70 -12.92
N ILE A 74 24.64 25.54 -12.49
CA ILE A 74 23.58 26.54 -12.71
C ILE A 74 24.00 27.93 -12.21
N ILE A 75 24.54 28.00 -10.99
CA ILE A 75 24.96 29.28 -10.37
C ILE A 75 26.05 29.98 -11.20
N LYS A 76 26.85 29.23 -11.95
CA LYS A 76 27.97 29.73 -12.76
C LYS A 76 27.59 29.97 -14.21
N GLN A 77 26.38 29.61 -14.64
CA GLN A 77 25.96 29.65 -16.03
C GLN A 77 25.22 30.96 -16.33
N GLU A 78 25.78 31.78 -17.23
CA GLU A 78 25.13 33.03 -17.68
C GLU A 78 24.09 32.80 -18.79
N ASP A 79 24.18 31.67 -19.51
CA ASP A 79 23.26 31.32 -20.61
C ASP A 79 21.96 30.69 -20.08
N PRO A 80 20.79 31.32 -20.31
CA PRO A 80 19.49 30.81 -19.89
C PRO A 80 19.16 29.42 -20.46
N PHE A 81 19.56 29.11 -21.69
CA PHE A 81 19.20 27.83 -22.32
C PHE A 81 19.89 26.65 -21.64
N ASN A 82 21.19 26.76 -21.40
CA ASN A 82 21.94 25.76 -20.65
C ASN A 82 21.46 25.64 -19.19
N SER A 83 21.03 26.75 -18.56
CA SER A 83 20.47 26.70 -17.21
C SER A 83 19.18 25.86 -17.14
N ILE A 84 18.31 25.95 -18.16
CA ILE A 84 17.07 25.17 -18.26
C ILE A 84 17.39 23.68 -18.41
N GLN A 85 18.34 23.31 -19.28
CA GLN A 85 18.73 21.91 -19.47
C GLN A 85 19.30 21.28 -18.19
N ILE A 86 20.14 22.02 -17.45
CA ILE A 86 20.68 21.52 -16.17
C ILE A 86 19.56 21.41 -15.14
N GLN A 87 18.59 22.34 -15.11
CA GLN A 87 17.42 22.25 -14.23
C GLN A 87 16.55 21.03 -14.54
N GLU A 88 16.36 20.69 -15.82
CA GLU A 88 15.67 19.46 -16.23
C GLU A 88 16.41 18.20 -15.75
N GLN A 89 17.75 18.17 -15.85
CA GLN A 89 18.57 17.08 -15.34
C GLN A 89 18.45 16.95 -13.81
N ILE A 90 18.49 18.06 -13.06
CA ILE A 90 18.29 18.04 -11.61
C ILE A 90 16.89 17.51 -11.27
N ASN A 91 15.86 17.96 -11.98
CA ASN A 91 14.49 17.50 -11.76
C ASN A 91 14.34 16.00 -12.05
N LEU A 92 15.04 15.49 -13.07
CA LEU A 92 15.11 14.07 -13.38
C LEU A 92 15.78 13.28 -12.25
N VAL A 93 16.94 13.74 -11.76
CA VAL A 93 17.62 13.09 -10.63
C VAL A 93 16.70 13.06 -9.40
N LYS A 94 16.06 14.17 -9.05
CA LYS A 94 15.08 14.24 -7.94
C LYS A 94 13.95 13.22 -8.09
N LYS A 95 13.41 13.04 -9.31
CA LYS A 95 12.37 12.03 -9.58
C LYS A 95 12.87 10.63 -9.25
N TYR A 96 14.07 10.28 -9.69
CA TYR A 96 14.64 8.95 -9.43
C TYR A 96 15.07 8.74 -7.99
N THR A 97 15.57 9.78 -7.31
CA THR A 97 15.85 9.72 -5.86
C THR A 97 14.59 9.36 -5.09
N ARG A 98 13.43 9.96 -5.42
CA ARG A 98 12.14 9.63 -4.79
C ARG A 98 11.69 8.19 -5.05
N TYR A 99 11.84 7.73 -6.29
CA TYR A 99 11.55 6.34 -6.65
C TYR A 99 12.42 5.35 -5.86
N ILE A 100 13.74 5.58 -5.82
CA ILE A 100 14.70 4.75 -5.09
C ILE A 100 14.41 4.78 -3.57
N ASN A 101 14.07 5.93 -3.01
CA ASN A 101 13.65 6.03 -1.61
C ASN A 101 12.40 5.20 -1.30
N THR A 102 11.41 5.24 -2.18
CA THR A 102 10.18 4.46 -2.03
C THR A 102 10.49 2.95 -2.05
N LEU A 103 11.32 2.48 -2.98
CA LEU A 103 11.79 1.09 -3.04
C LEU A 103 12.62 0.71 -1.82
N LYS A 104 13.51 1.59 -1.34
CA LYS A 104 14.27 1.34 -0.12
C LYS A 104 13.33 1.19 1.08
N LYS A 105 12.30 2.04 1.15
CA LYS A 105 11.29 1.99 2.21
C LYS A 105 10.49 0.68 2.17
N SER A 106 10.23 0.11 0.99
CA SER A 106 9.49 -1.16 0.87
C SER A 106 10.20 -2.34 1.54
N LEU A 107 11.54 -2.32 1.60
CA LEU A 107 12.34 -3.36 2.25
C LEU A 107 11.99 -3.58 3.73
N LYS A 108 11.42 -2.57 4.39
CA LYS A 108 10.96 -2.65 5.79
C LYS A 108 9.72 -3.51 5.98
N TYR A 109 8.91 -3.68 4.93
CA TYR A 109 7.63 -4.40 4.99
C TYR A 109 7.70 -5.82 4.44
N ILE A 110 8.88 -6.25 3.99
CA ILE A 110 9.09 -7.61 3.49
C ILE A 110 9.60 -8.48 4.63
N ASP A 111 8.83 -9.48 5.03
CA ASP A 111 9.32 -10.55 5.89
C ASP A 111 10.10 -11.57 5.06
N ILE A 112 11.22 -12.05 5.59
CA ILE A 112 12.09 -13.01 4.90
C ILE A 112 11.40 -14.37 4.79
N GLU A 113 10.56 -14.72 5.78
CA GLU A 113 9.84 -16.00 5.78
C GLU A 113 8.79 -16.09 4.67
N ASP A 114 8.14 -14.97 4.33
CA ASP A 114 7.14 -14.91 3.25
C ASP A 114 7.78 -15.09 1.87
N VAL A 115 9.03 -14.63 1.70
CA VAL A 115 9.73 -14.75 0.41
C VAL A 115 10.20 -16.17 0.13
N VAL A 116 10.52 -16.95 1.17
CA VAL A 116 10.88 -18.37 1.00
C VAL A 116 9.69 -19.20 0.52
N ARG A 117 8.46 -18.84 0.92
CA ARG A 117 7.23 -19.50 0.43
C ARG A 117 6.95 -19.18 -1.04
N LYS A 118 7.32 -17.98 -1.50
CA LYS A 118 7.13 -17.54 -2.89
C LYS A 118 7.94 -18.36 -3.91
N GLU A 119 9.12 -18.88 -3.54
CA GLU A 119 9.93 -19.69 -4.49
C GLU A 119 9.20 -20.95 -5.00
N GLU A 120 8.07 -21.33 -4.39
CA GLU A 120 7.24 -22.46 -4.79
C GLU A 120 6.09 -22.09 -5.76
N GLU A 121 5.77 -20.80 -5.94
CA GLU A 121 4.68 -20.30 -6.80
C GLU A 121 5.21 -19.28 -7.85
N ASP A 122 5.41 -19.72 -9.09
CA ASP A 122 5.92 -18.93 -10.23
C ASP A 122 4.83 -17.99 -10.81
N GLU A 123 4.40 -16.99 -10.06
CA GLU A 123 3.58 -15.88 -10.59
C GLU A 123 4.43 -14.63 -10.84
N ASP A 124 4.32 -14.08 -12.06
CA ASP A 124 5.05 -12.87 -12.50
C ASP A 124 4.19 -11.61 -12.37
N THR A 125 4.76 -10.54 -11.83
CA THR A 125 4.12 -9.22 -11.74
C THR A 125 3.94 -8.57 -13.13
N SER A 126 2.81 -7.89 -13.35
CA SER A 126 2.50 -7.23 -14.62
C SER A 126 3.43 -6.04 -14.94
N PRO A 127 4.00 -5.93 -16.16
CA PRO A 127 4.80 -4.78 -16.57
C PRO A 127 4.05 -3.43 -16.46
N SER A 128 2.74 -3.44 -16.74
CA SER A 128 1.90 -2.24 -16.65
C SER A 128 1.75 -1.74 -15.22
N TRP A 129 1.84 -2.64 -14.24
CA TRP A 129 1.82 -2.30 -12.82
C TRP A 129 3.07 -1.52 -12.44
N PHE A 130 4.25 -2.02 -12.84
CA PHE A 130 5.52 -1.34 -12.56
C PHE A 130 5.63 0.02 -13.23
N ASP A 131 5.14 0.17 -14.46
CA ASP A 131 5.12 1.46 -15.13
C ASP A 131 4.27 2.48 -14.36
N MET A 132 3.05 2.09 -13.94
CA MET A 132 2.18 2.96 -13.15
C MET A 132 2.79 3.28 -11.78
N PHE A 133 3.31 2.27 -11.08
CA PHE A 133 3.98 2.43 -9.79
C PHE A 133 5.14 3.45 -9.89
N ARG A 134 6.03 3.28 -10.87
CA ARG A 134 7.16 4.20 -11.11
C ARG A 134 6.67 5.62 -11.38
N ASP A 135 5.65 5.77 -12.22
CA ASP A 135 5.11 7.08 -12.59
C ASP A 135 4.49 7.83 -11.39
N ILE A 136 3.98 7.11 -10.38
CA ILE A 136 3.45 7.70 -9.15
C ILE A 136 4.58 7.94 -8.13
N ALA A 137 5.47 6.97 -7.92
CA ALA A 137 6.57 7.04 -6.95
C ALA A 137 7.63 8.11 -7.31
N THR A 138 7.73 8.51 -8.58
CA THR A 138 8.63 9.61 -8.99
C THR A 138 8.07 11.01 -8.72
N ARG A 139 6.78 11.15 -8.36
CA ARG A 139 6.12 12.42 -8.03
C ARG A 139 6.58 12.94 -6.67
N MET A 140 6.30 14.22 -6.39
CA MET A 140 6.42 14.75 -5.04
C MET A 140 5.24 14.23 -4.22
N ASN A 141 5.51 13.23 -3.39
CA ASN A 141 4.52 12.57 -2.56
C ASN A 141 4.68 13.03 -1.11
N GLU A 142 3.57 13.13 -0.39
CA GLU A 142 3.55 13.25 1.06
C GLU A 142 4.02 11.93 1.69
N ASP A 143 4.53 12.00 2.92
CA ASP A 143 5.12 10.85 3.62
C ASP A 143 4.19 9.63 3.68
N TRP A 144 2.89 9.87 3.84
CA TRP A 144 1.86 8.81 3.88
C TRP A 144 1.71 8.10 2.54
N ARG A 145 1.78 8.85 1.43
CA ARG A 145 1.64 8.28 0.08
C ARG A 145 2.89 7.48 -0.27
N GLU A 146 4.06 7.97 0.12
CA GLU A 146 5.31 7.19 0.00
C GLU A 146 5.26 5.91 0.85
N ASP A 147 4.66 5.93 2.04
CA ASP A 147 4.43 4.74 2.87
C ASP A 147 3.54 3.71 2.17
N LEU A 148 2.38 4.14 1.66
CA LEU A 148 1.45 3.25 0.95
C LEU A 148 2.11 2.63 -0.28
N LEU A 149 2.81 3.43 -1.09
CA LEU A 149 3.53 2.94 -2.27
C LEU A 149 4.62 1.93 -1.88
N ALA A 150 5.36 2.19 -0.80
CA ALA A 150 6.35 1.24 -0.30
C ALA A 150 5.70 -0.10 0.12
N ARG A 151 4.54 -0.06 0.78
CA ARG A 151 3.77 -1.26 1.12
C ARG A 151 3.22 -1.97 -0.11
N CYS A 152 2.74 -1.24 -1.13
CA CYS A 152 2.33 -1.83 -2.41
C CYS A 152 3.47 -2.61 -3.06
N ALA A 153 4.67 -2.02 -3.13
CA ALA A 153 5.83 -2.68 -3.72
C ALA A 153 6.26 -3.92 -2.95
N ALA A 154 6.15 -3.91 -1.62
CA ALA A 154 6.42 -5.07 -0.78
C ALA A 154 5.37 -6.18 -1.00
N LEU A 155 4.08 -5.82 -0.99
CA LEU A 155 3.00 -6.80 -1.13
C LEU A 155 2.96 -7.41 -2.54
N GLU A 156 3.20 -6.60 -3.58
CA GLU A 156 3.28 -7.08 -4.96
C GLU A 156 4.51 -7.97 -5.19
N ASP A 157 5.61 -7.75 -4.46
CA ASP A 157 6.77 -8.66 -4.49
C ASP A 157 6.46 -9.98 -3.79
N VAL A 158 5.68 -10.00 -2.72
CA VAL A 158 5.32 -11.24 -2.00
C VAL A 158 4.19 -12.00 -2.70
N SER A 159 3.17 -11.29 -3.16
CA SER A 159 1.96 -11.83 -3.81
C SER A 159 1.63 -10.97 -5.04
N PRO A 160 2.17 -11.31 -6.21
CA PRO A 160 1.87 -10.60 -7.46
C PRO A 160 0.37 -10.56 -7.76
N GLY A 161 -0.12 -9.43 -8.25
CA GLY A 161 -1.55 -9.20 -8.50
C GLY A 161 -2.38 -8.88 -7.26
N SER A 162 -1.79 -8.89 -6.06
CA SER A 162 -2.47 -8.53 -4.81
C SER A 162 -2.93 -7.07 -4.77
N ILE A 163 -2.25 -6.18 -5.50
CA ILE A 163 -2.62 -4.77 -5.64
C ILE A 163 -3.04 -4.47 -7.08
N SER A 164 -4.29 -4.06 -7.26
CA SER A 164 -4.79 -3.71 -8.59
C SER A 164 -4.19 -2.40 -9.12
N LEU A 165 -4.14 -2.25 -10.46
CA LEU A 165 -3.81 -0.97 -11.12
C LEU A 165 -4.74 0.16 -10.67
N ARG A 166 -6.02 -0.16 -10.42
CA ARG A 166 -7.00 0.80 -9.94
C ARG A 166 -6.59 1.34 -8.56
N THR A 167 -6.10 0.48 -7.68
CA THR A 167 -5.63 0.88 -6.34
C THR A 167 -4.42 1.79 -6.43
N LEU A 168 -3.40 1.43 -7.22
CA LEU A 168 -2.24 2.31 -7.47
C LEU A 168 -2.69 3.69 -7.98
N TRP A 169 -3.55 3.72 -8.99
CA TRP A 169 -4.07 4.97 -9.55
C TRP A 169 -4.78 5.82 -8.49
N ASN A 170 -5.60 5.20 -7.63
CA ASN A 170 -6.28 5.90 -6.55
C ASN A 170 -5.31 6.45 -5.50
N ILE A 171 -4.27 5.71 -5.11
CA ILE A 171 -3.21 6.24 -4.23
C ILE A 171 -2.58 7.51 -4.83
N GLY A 172 -2.37 7.51 -6.15
CA GLY A 172 -1.81 8.66 -6.86
C GLY A 172 -2.75 9.87 -7.00
N LEU A 173 -4.06 9.71 -6.79
CA LEU A 173 -5.07 10.77 -6.86
C LEU A 173 -5.65 11.18 -5.50
N LEU A 174 -5.52 10.33 -4.48
CA LEU A 174 -6.14 10.53 -3.18
C LEU A 174 -5.57 11.79 -2.52
N GLU A 175 -6.48 12.70 -2.17
CA GLU A 175 -6.14 13.93 -1.45
C GLU A 175 -5.81 13.64 0.01
N THR A 176 -4.92 14.42 0.60
CA THR A 176 -4.48 14.25 2.01
C THR A 176 -5.65 14.25 3.00
N GLN A 177 -6.67 15.11 2.79
CA GLN A 177 -7.85 15.14 3.66
C GLN A 177 -8.67 13.84 3.55
N MET A 178 -8.84 13.31 2.33
CA MET A 178 -9.55 12.06 2.10
C MET A 178 -8.79 10.86 2.64
N PHE A 179 -7.46 10.84 2.49
CA PHE A 179 -6.62 9.82 3.11
C PHE A 179 -6.77 9.81 4.63
N HIS A 180 -6.71 10.98 5.27
CA HIS A 180 -6.87 11.06 6.72
C HIS A 180 -8.28 10.71 7.20
N ALA A 181 -9.32 11.07 6.44
CA ALA A 181 -10.68 10.61 6.71
C ALA A 181 -10.78 9.08 6.61
N PHE A 182 -10.16 8.47 5.60
CA PHE A 182 -10.14 7.01 5.44
C PHE A 182 -9.36 6.32 6.56
N ALA A 183 -8.18 6.83 6.91
CA ALA A 183 -7.39 6.35 8.05
C ALA A 183 -8.20 6.39 9.35
N LEU A 184 -8.90 7.50 9.61
CA LEU A 184 -9.78 7.63 10.77
C LEU A 184 -10.96 6.65 10.76
N PHE A 185 -11.54 6.40 9.59
CA PHE A 185 -12.55 5.37 9.43
C PHE A 185 -12.00 3.99 9.83
N LEU A 186 -10.81 3.64 9.34
CA LEU A 186 -10.16 2.37 9.69
C LEU A 186 -9.81 2.28 11.18
N ASP A 187 -9.26 3.35 11.78
CA ASP A 187 -8.98 3.45 13.21
C ASP A 187 -10.24 3.32 14.09
N SER A 188 -11.40 3.65 13.52
CA SER A 188 -12.71 3.59 14.18
C SER A 188 -13.45 2.27 13.91
N SER A 189 -12.91 1.42 13.04
CA SER A 189 -13.54 0.16 12.63
C SER A 189 -13.08 -1.01 13.49
N ILE A 190 -13.90 -2.07 13.50
CA ILE A 190 -13.53 -3.40 13.97
C ILE A 190 -13.23 -4.28 12.76
N ASP A 191 -12.20 -5.12 12.86
CA ASP A 191 -11.85 -6.09 11.82
C ASP A 191 -12.73 -7.34 11.97
N LEU A 192 -13.58 -7.62 10.99
CA LEU A 192 -14.44 -8.81 10.94
C LEU A 192 -14.03 -9.66 9.74
N ASP A 193 -13.24 -10.71 9.99
CA ASP A 193 -12.75 -11.65 8.96
C ASP A 193 -12.09 -10.94 7.75
N GLY A 194 -11.26 -9.92 8.04
CA GLY A 194 -10.57 -9.14 7.01
C GLY A 194 -11.39 -7.97 6.43
N TYR A 195 -12.59 -7.73 6.95
CA TYR A 195 -13.42 -6.58 6.59
C TYR A 195 -13.48 -5.57 7.75
N PRO A 196 -12.98 -4.33 7.55
CA PRO A 196 -13.17 -3.27 8.52
C PRO A 196 -14.63 -2.80 8.50
N VAL A 197 -15.30 -2.86 9.66
CA VAL A 197 -16.70 -2.48 9.81
C VAL A 197 -16.91 -1.51 10.97
N ILE A 198 -17.78 -0.52 10.77
CA ILE A 198 -18.35 0.33 11.83
C ILE A 198 -19.81 -0.06 12.00
N ALA A 199 -20.15 -0.65 13.14
CA ALA A 199 -21.48 -1.16 13.48
C ALA A 199 -22.18 -0.25 14.51
N LEU A 200 -22.18 1.05 14.26
CA LEU A 200 -22.77 2.07 15.13
C LEU A 200 -24.13 2.56 14.62
N ASP A 201 -24.97 3.02 15.54
CA ASP A 201 -26.24 3.67 15.22
C ASP A 201 -26.05 5.13 14.76
N GLN A 202 -27.13 5.77 14.31
CA GLN A 202 -27.04 7.14 13.80
C GLN A 202 -26.60 8.17 14.85
N ASP A 203 -26.94 7.96 16.12
CA ASP A 203 -26.63 8.91 17.18
C ASP A 203 -25.12 8.87 17.48
N ASP A 204 -24.53 7.69 17.55
CA ASP A 204 -23.10 7.48 17.77
C ASP A 204 -22.24 7.95 16.58
N LEU A 205 -22.77 7.95 15.36
CA LEU A 205 -22.07 8.47 14.18
C LEU A 205 -21.91 10.00 14.20
N THR A 206 -22.62 10.71 15.07
CA THR A 206 -22.45 12.17 15.25
C THR A 206 -21.28 12.55 16.17
N LEU A 207 -20.57 11.56 16.71
CA LEU A 207 -19.41 11.78 17.56
C LEU A 207 -18.25 12.42 16.78
N ASN A 208 -17.54 13.32 17.47
CA ASN A 208 -16.29 13.87 16.99
C ASN A 208 -15.17 12.86 17.23
N ILE A 209 -14.38 12.64 16.19
CA ILE A 209 -13.21 11.79 16.26
C ILE A 209 -11.97 12.60 15.94
N GLU A 210 -10.86 12.20 16.55
CA GLU A 210 -9.55 12.81 16.37
C GLU A 210 -8.53 11.71 16.12
N SER A 211 -7.58 11.98 15.22
CA SER A 211 -6.51 11.05 14.95
C SER A 211 -5.61 10.88 16.17
N THR A 212 -4.98 9.72 16.30
CA THR A 212 -4.08 9.43 17.43
C THR A 212 -2.94 10.46 17.57
N GLU A 213 -2.59 11.16 16.49
CA GLU A 213 -1.57 12.22 16.48
C GLU A 213 -2.12 13.64 16.68
N GLY A 214 -3.44 13.80 16.86
CA GLY A 214 -4.12 15.09 17.06
C GLY A 214 -4.12 16.03 15.86
N LYS A 215 -3.72 15.55 14.68
CA LYS A 215 -3.54 16.38 13.48
C LYS A 215 -4.81 16.53 12.65
N PHE A 216 -5.79 15.66 12.85
CA PHE A 216 -6.99 15.61 12.03
C PHE A 216 -8.18 15.25 12.90
N HIS A 217 -9.25 16.03 12.80
CA HIS A 217 -10.48 15.85 13.56
C HIS A 217 -11.70 16.08 12.67
N GLY A 218 -12.82 15.45 13.01
CA GLY A 218 -14.07 15.64 12.29
C GLY A 218 -15.21 14.85 12.89
N VAL A 219 -16.42 15.06 12.36
CA VAL A 219 -17.61 14.28 12.72
C VAL A 219 -17.64 13.00 11.88
N LEU A 220 -17.76 11.84 12.53
CA LEU A 220 -17.64 10.52 11.89
C LEU A 220 -18.59 10.36 10.68
N ILE A 221 -19.86 10.72 10.81
CA ILE A 221 -20.83 10.61 9.71
C ILE A 221 -20.46 11.44 8.49
N HIS A 222 -19.88 12.63 8.67
CA HIS A 222 -19.48 13.49 7.56
C HIS A 222 -18.27 12.91 6.81
N MET A 223 -17.32 12.31 7.54
CA MET A 223 -16.20 11.61 6.92
C MET A 223 -16.66 10.37 6.16
N ILE A 224 -17.52 9.54 6.76
CA ILE A 224 -18.11 8.38 6.09
C ILE A 224 -18.83 8.80 4.81
N SER A 225 -19.65 9.85 4.85
CA SER A 225 -20.34 10.36 3.66
C SER A 225 -19.36 10.74 2.55
N GLY A 226 -18.29 11.47 2.88
CA GLY A 226 -17.26 11.81 1.89
C GLY A 226 -16.54 10.58 1.33
N LEU A 227 -16.26 9.57 2.16
CA LEU A 227 -15.64 8.31 1.72
C LEU A 227 -16.56 7.47 0.84
N MET A 228 -17.87 7.53 1.08
CA MET A 228 -18.87 6.90 0.21
C MET A 228 -18.93 7.58 -1.15
N ASP A 229 -18.90 8.91 -1.20
CA ASP A 229 -18.87 9.67 -2.46
C ASP A 229 -17.60 9.36 -3.28
N TRP A 230 -16.48 9.07 -2.61
CA TRP A 230 -15.23 8.60 -3.22
C TRP A 230 -15.22 7.11 -3.58
N GLY A 231 -16.26 6.36 -3.18
CA GLY A 231 -16.37 4.92 -3.44
C GLY A 231 -15.38 4.06 -2.67
N LEU A 232 -14.88 4.53 -1.52
CA LEU A 232 -13.99 3.76 -0.62
C LEU A 232 -14.77 2.99 0.45
N VAL A 233 -15.91 3.52 0.86
CA VAL A 233 -16.78 2.97 1.90
C VAL A 233 -18.19 2.85 1.34
N GLN A 234 -18.97 1.90 1.88
CA GLN A 234 -20.39 1.75 1.61
C GLN A 234 -21.12 1.30 2.87
N HIS A 235 -22.44 1.53 2.90
CA HIS A 235 -23.31 0.98 3.93
C HIS A 235 -23.94 -0.32 3.41
N GLY A 236 -23.90 -1.37 4.22
CA GLY A 236 -24.40 -2.68 3.83
C GLY A 236 -24.99 -3.46 4.99
N ASP A 237 -25.84 -4.42 4.65
CA ASP A 237 -26.32 -5.42 5.58
C ASP A 237 -25.38 -6.62 5.52
N PHE A 238 -24.86 -7.00 6.68
CA PHE A 238 -24.06 -8.20 6.88
C PHE A 238 -24.97 -9.34 7.28
N VAL A 239 -24.79 -10.48 6.59
CA VAL A 239 -25.40 -11.74 6.98
C VAL A 239 -24.27 -12.73 7.17
N LEU A 240 -24.03 -13.11 8.42
CA LEU A 240 -23.04 -14.13 8.76
C LEU A 240 -23.80 -15.42 9.09
N PRO A 241 -23.95 -16.34 8.11
CA PRO A 241 -24.46 -17.67 8.39
C PRO A 241 -23.38 -18.47 9.11
N SER A 242 -23.70 -19.02 10.27
CA SER A 242 -22.85 -20.02 10.92
C SER A 242 -23.69 -21.20 11.42
N ASP A 243 -23.22 -22.42 11.15
CA ASP A 243 -23.72 -23.67 11.73
C ASP A 243 -22.98 -24.04 13.02
N GLU A 244 -22.07 -23.18 13.47
CA GLU A 244 -21.25 -23.30 14.66
C GLU A 244 -21.47 -22.08 15.57
N PRO A 245 -21.43 -22.23 16.91
CA PRO A 245 -21.48 -21.08 17.79
C PRO A 245 -20.25 -20.18 17.55
N ILE A 246 -20.49 -18.88 17.47
CA ILE A 246 -19.46 -17.87 17.21
C ILE A 246 -19.00 -17.30 18.55
N GLU A 247 -17.71 -17.39 18.83
CA GLU A 247 -17.07 -16.67 19.92
C GLU A 247 -16.45 -15.38 19.36
N MET A 248 -16.67 -14.24 20.01
CA MET A 248 -15.99 -13.01 19.64
C MET A 248 -14.89 -12.72 20.64
N THR A 249 -13.64 -12.86 20.22
CA THR A 249 -12.49 -12.57 21.07
C THR A 249 -11.88 -11.23 20.72
N THR A 250 -11.35 -10.53 21.72
CA THR A 250 -10.52 -9.36 21.51
C THR A 250 -9.07 -9.74 21.66
N LYS A 251 -8.36 -9.87 20.54
CA LYS A 251 -6.90 -10.02 20.56
C LYS A 251 -6.27 -8.83 19.90
N ASP A 252 -5.39 -8.15 20.63
CA ASP A 252 -4.70 -6.95 20.13
C ASP A 252 -5.65 -5.88 19.56
N LYS A 253 -6.86 -5.76 20.16
CA LYS A 253 -7.97 -4.88 19.75
C LYS A 253 -8.65 -5.23 18.43
N LYS A 254 -8.39 -6.41 17.86
CA LYS A 254 -9.16 -6.98 16.75
C LYS A 254 -10.29 -7.86 17.28
N ALA A 255 -11.46 -7.73 16.67
CA ALA A 255 -12.65 -8.51 16.99
C ALA A 255 -12.65 -9.80 16.16
N GLU A 256 -12.06 -10.87 16.65
CA GLU A 256 -12.03 -12.12 15.90
C GLU A 256 -13.31 -12.92 16.16
N LEU A 257 -14.04 -13.25 15.08
CA LEU A 257 -15.15 -14.20 15.13
C LEU A 257 -14.59 -15.62 14.96
N ILE A 258 -14.56 -16.38 16.05
CA ILE A 258 -14.09 -17.76 16.09
C ILE A 258 -15.29 -18.70 16.04
N ASN A 259 -15.39 -19.50 14.99
CA ASN A 259 -16.35 -20.60 14.95
C ASN A 259 -15.89 -21.75 15.86
N LEU A 260 -16.71 -22.09 16.86
CA LEU A 260 -16.35 -23.02 17.94
C LEU A 260 -16.35 -24.51 17.54
N ARG A 261 -16.46 -24.88 16.25
CA ARG A 261 -16.41 -26.27 15.75
C ARG A 261 -17.36 -27.22 16.47
N GLN A 262 -18.56 -26.74 16.81
CA GLN A 262 -19.64 -27.56 17.33
C GLN A 262 -20.81 -27.48 16.36
N LYS A 263 -20.97 -28.50 15.50
CA LYS A 263 -22.15 -28.61 14.63
C LYS A 263 -23.38 -28.83 15.48
N THR A 264 -24.17 -27.78 15.67
CA THR A 264 -25.45 -27.85 16.40
C THR A 264 -26.62 -28.20 15.49
N GLY A 265 -26.42 -28.20 14.16
CA GLY A 265 -27.47 -28.50 13.18
C GLY A 265 -28.50 -27.36 13.01
N ALA A 266 -28.33 -26.25 13.73
CA ALA A 266 -29.10 -25.02 13.60
C ALA A 266 -28.23 -23.96 12.91
N THR A 267 -28.73 -23.37 11.82
CA THR A 267 -28.06 -22.24 11.17
C THR A 267 -28.38 -20.97 11.95
N THR A 268 -27.40 -20.44 12.65
CA THR A 268 -27.48 -19.10 13.23
C THR A 268 -27.23 -18.10 12.10
N LEU A 269 -28.15 -17.14 11.95
CA LEU A 269 -28.00 -16.04 10.99
C LEU A 269 -27.84 -14.75 11.78
N MET A 270 -26.60 -14.31 11.93
CA MET A 270 -26.36 -12.97 12.45
C MET A 270 -26.66 -11.96 11.35
N ARG A 271 -27.43 -10.93 11.69
CA ARG A 271 -27.74 -9.81 10.80
C ARG A 271 -27.45 -8.50 11.48
N PHE A 272 -26.62 -7.67 10.87
CA PHE A 272 -26.38 -6.32 11.33
C PHE A 272 -26.09 -5.42 10.13
N SER A 273 -26.37 -4.13 10.26
CA SER A 273 -26.05 -3.13 9.26
C SER A 273 -24.84 -2.34 9.72
N GLY A 274 -23.97 -1.94 8.80
CA GLY A 274 -22.81 -1.13 9.13
C GLY A 274 -22.13 -0.54 7.92
N TYR A 275 -21.16 0.33 8.18
CA TYR A 275 -20.31 0.91 7.16
C TYR A 275 -19.04 0.09 7.00
N HIS A 276 -18.67 -0.21 5.76
CA HIS A 276 -17.51 -1.03 5.45
C HIS A 276 -16.84 -0.65 4.15
N CYS A 277 -15.63 -1.16 3.94
CA CYS A 277 -14.89 -0.89 2.71
C CYS A 277 -15.54 -1.54 1.47
N THR A 278 -15.48 -0.83 0.34
CA THR A 278 -15.64 -1.41 -1.00
C THR A 278 -14.39 -2.22 -1.37
N ASP A 279 -14.37 -2.92 -2.50
CA ASP A 279 -13.16 -3.64 -2.98
C ASP A 279 -11.93 -2.71 -3.06
N LEU A 280 -12.12 -1.47 -3.53
CA LEU A 280 -11.06 -0.47 -3.58
C LEU A 280 -10.61 -0.04 -2.17
N GLY A 281 -11.57 0.13 -1.25
CA GLY A 281 -11.27 0.40 0.15
C GLY A 281 -10.52 -0.74 0.82
N LEU A 282 -10.85 -2.00 0.50
CA LEU A 282 -10.20 -3.19 1.05
C LEU A 282 -8.76 -3.32 0.58
N ASP A 283 -8.50 -3.03 -0.69
CA ASP A 283 -7.14 -2.98 -1.22
C ASP A 283 -6.29 -1.94 -0.48
N LEU A 284 -6.86 -0.76 -0.15
CA LEU A 284 -6.17 0.26 0.65
C LEU A 284 -6.05 -0.13 2.13
N TYR A 285 -7.06 -0.81 2.68
CA TYR A 285 -7.05 -1.32 4.06
C TYR A 285 -5.89 -2.29 4.29
N ARG A 286 -5.60 -3.18 3.34
CA ARG A 286 -4.45 -4.10 3.38
C ARG A 286 -3.10 -3.38 3.49
N LEU A 287 -3.04 -2.13 3.04
CA LEU A 287 -1.84 -1.29 3.09
C LEU A 287 -1.79 -0.40 4.33
N TYR A 288 -2.81 -0.45 5.19
CA TYR A 288 -2.92 0.38 6.39
C TYR A 288 -2.83 -0.49 7.64
N ASP A 289 -2.27 0.07 8.71
CA ASP A 289 -2.19 -0.58 10.01
C ASP A 289 -3.07 0.22 11.00
N PRO A 290 -4.29 -0.27 11.29
CA PRO A 290 -5.26 0.45 12.11
C PRO A 290 -4.77 0.77 13.52
N ARG A 291 -4.99 2.02 13.94
CA ARG A 291 -4.73 2.50 15.29
C ARG A 291 -6.05 2.68 16.03
N HIS A 292 -6.60 1.56 16.49
CA HIS A 292 -7.90 1.48 17.18
C HIS A 292 -8.10 2.57 18.26
N ASN A 293 -9.21 3.30 18.12
CA ASN A 293 -9.62 4.41 18.97
C ASN A 293 -10.91 4.11 19.77
N HIS A 294 -11.39 5.07 20.56
CA HIS A 294 -12.60 4.88 21.38
C HIS A 294 -13.87 4.56 20.59
N ILE A 295 -13.96 4.94 19.31
CA ILE A 295 -15.09 4.57 18.44
C ILE A 295 -15.02 3.09 18.05
N SER A 296 -13.83 2.54 17.82
CA SER A 296 -13.70 1.10 17.60
C SER A 296 -14.17 0.29 18.80
N ASP A 297 -13.94 0.79 20.03
CA ASP A 297 -14.48 0.18 21.25
C ASP A 297 -16.01 0.26 21.31
N LEU A 298 -16.62 1.39 20.93
CA LEU A 298 -18.08 1.53 20.85
C LEU A 298 -18.68 0.62 19.77
N SER A 299 -18.07 0.57 18.59
CA SER A 299 -18.49 -0.29 17.47
C SER A 299 -18.42 -1.76 17.89
N PHE A 300 -17.40 -2.15 18.65
CA PHE A 300 -17.27 -3.48 19.22
C PHE A 300 -18.39 -3.79 20.22
N GLN A 301 -18.70 -2.87 21.15
CA GLN A 301 -19.78 -3.06 22.11
C GLN A 301 -21.15 -3.14 21.42
N ALA A 302 -21.41 -2.29 20.44
CA ALA A 302 -22.63 -2.34 19.65
C ALA A 302 -22.79 -3.69 18.95
N LEU A 303 -21.71 -4.23 18.37
CA LEU A 303 -21.72 -5.56 17.77
C LEU A 303 -21.96 -6.66 18.82
N LEU A 304 -21.32 -6.57 20.00
CA LEU A 304 -21.55 -7.51 21.11
C LEU A 304 -23.02 -7.53 21.56
N ASP A 305 -23.67 -6.38 21.63
CA ASP A 305 -25.05 -6.29 22.06
C ASP A 305 -26.00 -6.87 21.02
N ILE A 306 -25.75 -6.63 19.71
CA ILE A 306 -26.47 -7.31 18.62
C ILE A 306 -26.30 -8.83 18.70
N LEU A 307 -25.10 -9.31 19.03
CA LEU A 307 -24.82 -10.74 19.18
C LEU A 307 -25.58 -11.37 20.36
N LYS A 308 -25.64 -10.69 21.51
CA LYS A 308 -26.38 -11.18 22.70
C LYS A 308 -27.88 -11.27 22.44
N ASP A 309 -28.42 -10.38 21.61
CA ASP A 309 -29.83 -10.38 21.23
C ASP A 309 -30.18 -11.44 20.17
N THR A 310 -29.18 -12.12 19.59
CA THR A 310 -29.39 -13.17 18.59
C THR A 310 -29.54 -14.54 19.25
N ASP A 311 -30.70 -15.19 19.05
CA ASP A 311 -30.97 -16.54 19.55
C ASP A 311 -29.89 -17.55 19.08
N ASN A 312 -29.32 -18.30 20.02
CA ASN A 312 -28.28 -19.34 19.84
C ASN A 312 -26.82 -18.87 19.67
N VAL A 313 -26.49 -17.60 19.93
CA VAL A 313 -25.08 -17.16 20.01
C VAL A 313 -24.57 -17.26 21.46
N GLN A 314 -23.45 -17.97 21.68
CA GLN A 314 -22.73 -17.93 22.95
C GLN A 314 -21.60 -16.90 22.87
N VAL A 315 -21.82 -15.73 23.46
CA VAL A 315 -20.81 -14.68 23.53
C VAL A 315 -19.94 -14.89 24.77
N ASN A 316 -18.71 -15.38 24.57
CA ASN A 316 -17.66 -15.31 25.59
C ASN A 316 -16.75 -14.13 25.26
N VAL A 317 -16.61 -13.19 26.18
CA VAL A 317 -15.66 -12.07 26.05
C VAL A 317 -14.43 -12.42 26.87
N THR A 318 -13.30 -12.59 26.18
CA THR A 318 -11.96 -12.74 26.77
C THR A 318 -11.02 -11.67 26.28
#